data_AF-A0A4Y7U1J8-F1
#
_entry.id   AF-A0A4Y7U1J8-F1
#
_cell.length_a   1.000
_cell.length_b   1.000
_cell.length_c   1.000
_cell.angle_alpha   90.00
_cell.angle_beta   90.00
_cell.angle_gamma   90.00
#
_symmetry.space_group_name_H-M   'P 1'
#
loop_
_entity.id
_entity.type
_entity.pdbx_description
1 polymer ?
#
loop_
_entity_poly.entity_id
_entity_poly.type
_entity_poly.pdbx_seq_one_letter_code
_entity_poly.pdbx_strand_id
1 'polypeptide(L)' 'MRSILIIGAGRSASSLIRYLLSKSESENLHLVVADLSLALAEKKTQQHPNATPIALDIFNITERKEAI' A
#
# COMPACT_ATOMS: atom_id res chain seq x y z
N MET A 1 -0.74 9.24 -13.94
CA MET A 1 -0.39 8.25 -12.91
C MET A 1 -1.49 8.24 -11.88
N ARG A 2 -2.04 7.07 -11.56
CA ARG A 2 -3.14 6.91 -10.59
C ARG A 2 -2.58 6.33 -9.30
N SER A 3 -2.91 6.90 -8.15
CA SER A 3 -2.49 6.37 -6.85
C SER A 3 -3.61 5.58 -6.20
N ILE A 4 -3.29 4.40 -5.65
CA ILE A 4 -4.23 3.57 -4.90
C ILE A 4 -3.69 3.39 -3.48
N LEU A 5 -4.42 3.88 -2.49
CA LEU A 5 -4.17 3.59 -1.08
C LEU A 5 -4.89 2.29 -0.69
N ILE A 6 -4.13 1.31 -0.22
CA ILE A 6 -4.63 0.04 0.31
C ILE A 6 -4.42 0.03 1.82
N ILE A 7 -5.50 -0.04 2.58
CA ILE A 7 -5.46 -0.12 4.05
C ILE A 7 -5.58 -1.58 4.47
N GLY A 8 -4.54 -2.09 5.12
CA GLY A 8 -4.38 -3.48 5.53
C GLY A 8 -3.44 -4.27 4.61
N ALA A 9 -2.36 -4.80 5.18
CA ALA A 9 -1.36 -5.65 4.52
C ALA A 9 -1.46 -7.13 4.97
N GLY A 10 -2.63 -7.52 5.48
CA GLY A 10 -2.91 -8.86 5.99
C GLY A 10 -2.96 -9.98 4.92
N ARG A 11 -3.35 -11.18 5.36
CA ARG A 11 -3.43 -12.37 4.50
C ARG A 11 -4.43 -12.19 3.34
N SER A 12 -5.62 -11.64 3.61
CA SER A 12 -6.68 -11.44 2.62
C SER A 12 -6.28 -10.46 1.52
N ALA A 13 -5.54 -9.40 1.85
CA ALA A 13 -5.12 -8.37 0.90
C ALA A 13 -3.94 -8.79 0.01
N SER A 14 -3.23 -9.88 0.37
CA SER A 14 -1.96 -10.25 -0.29
C SER A 14 -2.09 -10.51 -1.79
N SER A 15 -3.16 -11.19 -2.21
CA SER A 15 -3.40 -11.48 -3.63
C SER A 15 -3.69 -10.21 -4.43
N LEU A 16 -4.47 -9.28 -3.86
CA LEU A 16 -4.81 -8.02 -4.49
C LEU A 16 -3.57 -7.13 -4.64
N ILE A 17 -2.79 -6.96 -3.57
CA ILE A 17 -1.56 -6.15 -3.61
C ILE A 17 -0.62 -6.68 -4.70
N ARG A 18 -0.38 -7.99 -4.74
CA ARG A 18 0.48 -8.61 -5.76
C ARG A 18 -0.05 -8.42 -7.18
N TYR A 19 -1.37 -8.55 -7.37
CA TYR A 19 -1.99 -8.33 -8.67
C TYR A 19 -1.86 -6.88 -9.15
N LEU A 20 -2.10 -5.92 -8.27
CA LEU A 20 -1.98 -4.51 -8.64
C LEU A 20 -0.52 -4.10 -8.88
N LEU A 21 0.44 -4.65 -8.11
CA LEU A 21 1.87 -4.45 -8.36
C LEU A 21 2.27 -4.95 -9.75
N SER A 22 1.82 -6.14 -10.16
CA SER A 22 2.12 -6.69 -11.48
C SER A 22 1.48 -5.92 -12.64
N LYS A 23 0.46 -5.11 -12.36
CA LYS A 23 -0.19 -4.20 -13.31
C LYS A 23 0.31 -2.77 -13.22
N SER A 24 1.14 -2.43 -12.22
CA SER A 24 1.49 -1.05 -11.90
C SER A 24 2.17 -0.33 -13.06
N GLU A 25 3.07 -1.00 -13.79
CA GLU A 25 3.73 -0.41 -14.95
C GLU A 25 2.77 -0.22 -16.13
N SER A 26 2.07 -1.28 -16.55
CA SER A 26 1.18 -1.22 -17.72
C SER A 26 -0.01 -0.27 -17.53
N GLU A 27 -0.51 -0.18 -16.29
CA GLU A 27 -1.66 0.64 -15.93
C GLU A 27 -1.25 1.99 -15.31
N ASN A 28 0.04 2.29 -15.22
CA ASN A 28 0.55 3.53 -14.62
C ASN A 28 -0.07 3.79 -13.22
N LEU A 29 0.03 2.79 -12.35
CA LEU A 29 -0.44 2.80 -10.97
C LEU A 29 0.73 2.98 -10.01
N HIS A 30 0.51 3.76 -8.95
CA HIS A 30 1.36 3.78 -7.76
C HIS A 30 0.56 3.26 -6.57
N LEU A 31 1.12 2.31 -5.83
CA LEU A 31 0.45 1.70 -4.68
C LEU A 31 1.00 2.27 -3.38
N VAL A 32 0.13 2.79 -2.53
CA VAL A 32 0.46 3.09 -1.14
C VAL A 32 -0.15 1.98 -0.29
N VAL A 33 0.68 1.12 0.30
CA VAL A 33 0.21 0.02 1.14
C VAL A 33 0.41 0.42 2.59
N ALA A 34 -0.71 0.58 3.31
CA ALA A 34 -0.74 1.05 4.67
C ALA A 34 -1.16 -0.08 5.62
N ASP A 35 -0.45 -0.24 6.73
CA ASP A 35 -0.83 -1.15 7.80
C ASP A 35 -0.38 -0.55 9.14
N LEU A 36 -0.97 -0.98 10.26
CA LEU A 36 -0.47 -0.58 11.58
C LEU A 36 1.00 -1.03 11.76
N SER A 37 1.37 -2.16 11.15
CA SER A 37 2.75 -2.64 11.08
C SER A 37 3.42 -2.25 9.76
N LEU A 38 4.36 -1.31 9.80
CA LEU A 38 5.19 -0.96 8.64
C LEU A 38 5.87 -2.20 8.03
N ALA A 39 6.42 -3.07 8.87
CA ALA A 39 7.11 -4.29 8.43
C ALA A 39 6.18 -5.21 7.61
N LEU A 40 4.88 -5.24 7.92
CA LEU A 40 3.93 -6.02 7.14
C LEU A 40 3.70 -5.38 5.77
N ALA A 41 3.52 -4.06 5.71
CA ALA A 41 3.41 -3.32 4.46
C ALA A 41 4.66 -3.49 3.58
N GLU A 42 5.86 -3.31 4.13
CA GLU A 42 7.14 -3.52 3.43
C GLU A 42 7.26 -4.94 2.86
N LYS A 43 6.89 -5.95 3.65
CA LYS A 43 6.88 -7.34 3.20
C LYS A 43 5.92 -7.57 2.03
N LYS A 44 4.80 -6.83 1.95
CA LYS A 44 3.84 -6.94 0.85
C LYS A 44 4.24 -6.16 -0.39
N THR A 45 4.94 -5.04 -0.23
CA THR A 45 5.43 -4.24 -1.38
C THR A 45 6.73 -4.77 -1.96
N GLN A 46 7.52 -5.54 -1.20
CA GLN A 46 8.77 -6.17 -1.66
C GLN A 46 9.74 -5.15 -2.31
N GLN A 47 9.78 -3.92 -1.80
CA GLN A 47 10.58 -2.81 -2.35
C GLN A 47 10.29 -2.49 -3.83
N HIS A 48 9.09 -2.80 -4.31
CA HIS A 48 8.67 -2.51 -5.67
C HIS A 48 8.70 -1.00 -5.97
N PRO A 49 9.25 -0.55 -7.11
CA PRO A 49 9.44 0.88 -7.40
C PRO A 49 8.14 1.68 -7.45
N ASN A 50 7.05 1.07 -7.94
CA ASN A 50 5.72 1.67 -7.96
C ASN A 50 4.91 1.44 -6.67
N ALA A 51 5.60 1.28 -5.53
CA ALA A 51 4.95 1.05 -4.26
C ALA A 51 5.64 1.78 -3.10
N THR A 52 4.82 2.32 -2.19
CA THR A 52 5.27 2.96 -0.95
C THR A 52 4.58 2.27 0.23
N PRO A 53 5.32 1.52 1.06
CA PRO A 53 4.78 1.02 2.32
C PRO A 53 4.77 2.14 3.36
N ILE A 54 3.67 2.26 4.12
CA ILE A 54 3.55 3.22 5.23
C ILE A 54 2.99 2.55 6.48
N ALA A 55 3.37 3.06 7.65
CA ALA A 55 2.62 2.83 8.88
C ALA A 55 1.42 3.77 8.90
N LEU A 56 0.25 3.26 9.26
CA LEU A 56 -0.96 4.08 9.39
C LEU A 56 -1.86 3.51 10.50
N ASP A 57 -2.12 4.33 11.53
CA ASP A 57 -3.25 4.14 12.43
C ASP A 57 -4.49 4.85 11.87
N ILE A 58 -5.49 4.06 11.47
CA ILE A 58 -6.75 4.57 10.92
C ILE A 58 -7.60 5.34 11.94
N PHE A 59 -7.29 5.27 13.23
CA PHE A 59 -7.96 6.06 14.25
C PHE A 59 -7.26 7.42 14.48
N ASN A 60 -6.01 7.56 14.03
CA ASN A 60 -5.29 8.83 14.06
C ASN A 60 -5.75 9.73 12.90
N ILE A 61 -6.40 10.85 13.24
CA ILE A 61 -6.94 11.80 12.25
C ILE A 61 -5.81 12.45 11.43
N THR A 62 -4.68 12.74 12.05
CA THR A 62 -3.54 13.41 11.38
C THR A 62 -2.96 12.47 10.33
N GLU A 63 -2.61 11.25 10.71
CA GLU A 63 -2.02 10.26 9.79
C GLU A 63 -2.96 9.94 8.62
N ARG A 64 -4.27 9.81 8.87
CA ARG A 64 -5.25 9.61 7.79
C ARG A 64 -5.30 10.76 6.79
N LYS A 65 -5.14 11.99 7.25
CA LYS A 65 -5.16 13.16 6.36
C LYS A 65 -3.88 13.27 5.53
N GLU A 66 -2.75 12.83 6.08
CA GLU A 66 -1.47 12.80 5.37
C GLU A 66 -1.39 11.67 4.31
N ALA A 67 -2.17 10.60 4.48
CA ALA A 67 -2.17 9.46 3.58
C ALA A 67 -3.01 9.63 2.30
N ILE A 68 -3.80 10.71 2.18
CA ILE A 68 -4.72 11.01 1.06
C ILE A 68 -4.17 12.18 0.24
#